data_AF-A0A453C9B8-F1
#
_entry.id   AF-A0A453C9B8-F1
#
_cell.length_a   1.000
_cell.length_b   1.000
_cell.length_c   1.000
_cell.angle_alpha   90.00
_cell.angle_beta   90.00
_cell.angle_gamma   90.00
#
_symmetry.space_group_name_H-M   'P 1'
#
loop_
_entity.id
_entity.type
_entity.pdbx_description
1 polymer ?
#
loop_
_entity_poly.entity_id
_entity_poly.type
_entity_poly.pdbx_seq_one_letter_code
_entity_poly.pdbx_strand_id
1 'polypeptide(L)'
;MPSLHNSTPAMAQCYDTPEGVDIRGRYDPEFAAILTRDALAFVAGLQREFRGAVRYAMERRREAQRRYDAGELPRFDPSTRFVREGEWACAPVPPAIADRTVEITGPADPRKMVINALNSGAKVFMADFEDALAPTWENLMRGQVNLRDAVAGTISFRDAARGGRVYKLDERTAKLFVRPRGWHLPEAHVLIDGEPAIGCLVDFGLYFFHSHAAFRAGQGAGFGPFFYLPKMEHSREARIWNGVFERAERVAGIERGSIRATVLVETLPAVFQMDEILHELRDHSAGLNCGRWDYIFSYVKTFRAHPDRLLPDRALVGMAQHFMRSYSHLLIRTCHRRRVHAMGGMAAQIPIKDDAAANEAALELVRGDKLREVRAGHDGTWAAHPGLIPAIREVFEGHLGGKPNQIDAAAPVDAITEEDLIQ
;
A
#
# COMPACT_ATOMS: atom_id res chain seq x y z
N MET A 1 25.04 -10.49 -62.90
CA MET A 1 25.37 -10.31 -61.47
C MET A 1 24.16 -9.72 -60.78
N PRO A 2 23.40 -10.48 -59.97
CA PRO A 2 22.34 -9.90 -59.17
C PRO A 2 22.95 -9.28 -57.90
N SER A 3 22.58 -8.03 -57.63
CA SER A 3 22.99 -7.29 -56.44
C SER A 3 22.42 -7.94 -55.18
N LEU A 4 23.30 -8.42 -54.32
CA LEU A 4 22.97 -8.82 -52.95
C LEU A 4 22.58 -7.57 -52.18
N HIS A 5 21.28 -7.41 -51.93
CA HIS A 5 20.77 -6.53 -50.88
C HIS A 5 21.29 -7.06 -49.55
N ASN A 6 22.29 -6.38 -49.01
CA ASN A 6 22.79 -6.59 -47.67
C ASN A 6 21.75 -5.98 -46.70
N SER A 7 20.73 -6.75 -46.34
CA SER A 7 19.87 -6.44 -45.21
C SER A 7 20.66 -6.70 -43.93
N THR A 8 21.24 -5.64 -43.38
CA THR A 8 21.78 -5.63 -42.02
C THR A 8 20.68 -6.14 -41.08
N PRO A 9 20.89 -7.21 -40.28
CA PRO A 9 19.90 -7.62 -39.31
C PRO A 9 19.67 -6.45 -38.36
N ALA A 10 18.43 -5.98 -38.27
CA ALA A 10 18.04 -4.99 -37.27
C ALA A 10 18.44 -5.56 -35.91
N MET A 11 19.43 -4.94 -35.25
CA MET A 11 19.80 -5.33 -33.90
C MET A 11 18.53 -5.30 -33.06
N ALA A 12 18.18 -6.43 -32.43
CA ALA A 12 17.03 -6.49 -31.54
C ALA A 12 17.25 -5.42 -30.46
N GLN A 13 16.32 -4.44 -30.39
CA GLN A 13 16.37 -3.42 -29.36
C GLN A 13 16.23 -4.13 -28.01
N CYS A 14 17.24 -4.00 -27.17
CA CYS A 14 17.33 -4.62 -25.85
C CYS A 14 17.62 -3.55 -24.80
N TYR A 15 17.27 -3.86 -23.55
CA TYR A 15 17.61 -3.00 -22.42
C TYR A 15 19.11 -3.13 -22.09
N ASP A 16 19.76 -2.02 -21.72
CA ASP A 16 21.12 -2.04 -21.16
C ASP A 16 21.03 -2.48 -19.69
N THR A 17 21.27 -3.77 -19.46
CA THR A 17 21.14 -4.39 -18.14
C THR A 17 22.50 -4.56 -17.46
N PRO A 18 22.57 -4.43 -16.12
CA PRO A 18 23.76 -4.79 -15.37
C PRO A 18 23.96 -6.32 -15.32
N GLU A 19 25.14 -6.75 -14.87
CA GLU A 19 25.48 -8.17 -14.75
C GLU A 19 24.45 -8.95 -13.91
N GLY A 20 24.06 -10.12 -14.42
CA GLY A 20 23.09 -11.01 -13.79
C GLY A 20 21.63 -10.57 -13.91
N VAL A 21 21.34 -9.48 -14.64
CA VAL A 21 19.96 -9.01 -14.86
C VAL A 21 19.53 -9.27 -16.30
N ASP A 22 18.37 -9.92 -16.45
CA ASP A 22 17.77 -10.24 -17.75
C ASP A 22 16.30 -9.79 -17.77
N ILE A 23 15.94 -9.01 -18.78
CA ILE A 23 14.59 -8.47 -18.97
C ILE A 23 13.90 -9.26 -20.08
N ARG A 24 12.92 -10.07 -19.69
CA ARG A 24 12.08 -10.88 -20.59
C ARG A 24 10.85 -10.13 -21.10
N GLY A 25 10.56 -8.97 -20.50
CA GLY A 25 9.49 -8.09 -20.96
C GLY A 25 9.78 -7.48 -22.32
N ARG A 26 8.72 -7.19 -23.09
CA ARG A 26 8.85 -6.55 -24.41
C ARG A 26 9.59 -5.23 -24.29
N TYR A 27 10.56 -5.00 -25.18
CA TYR A 27 11.22 -3.71 -25.30
C TYR A 27 10.24 -2.60 -25.71
N ASP A 28 10.33 -1.47 -25.03
CA ASP A 28 9.62 -0.23 -25.36
C ASP A 28 10.53 0.96 -25.00
N PRO A 29 10.72 1.95 -25.90
CA PRO A 29 11.53 3.13 -25.61
C PRO A 29 11.09 3.90 -24.36
N GLU A 30 9.78 3.94 -24.06
CA GLU A 30 9.27 4.61 -22.86
C GLU A 30 9.68 3.84 -21.60
N PHE A 31 9.67 2.50 -21.67
CA PHE A 31 10.09 1.64 -20.56
C PHE A 31 11.61 1.66 -20.38
N ALA A 32 12.40 1.88 -21.44
CA ALA A 32 13.85 2.00 -21.34
C ALA A 32 14.28 3.20 -20.47
N ALA A 33 13.46 4.25 -20.40
CA ALA A 33 13.67 5.37 -19.49
C ALA A 33 13.37 5.04 -18.01
N ILE A 34 12.69 3.93 -17.74
CA ILE A 34 12.47 3.40 -16.39
C ILE A 34 13.51 2.30 -16.06
N LEU A 35 13.76 1.42 -17.01
CA LEU A 35 14.67 0.27 -16.89
C LEU A 35 16.09 0.67 -17.27
N THR A 36 16.57 1.77 -16.71
CA THR A 36 17.96 2.21 -16.90
C THR A 36 18.91 1.25 -16.18
N ARG A 37 20.15 1.15 -16.66
CA ARG A 37 21.17 0.29 -16.06
C ARG A 37 21.33 0.51 -14.55
N ASP A 38 21.32 1.76 -14.10
CA ASP A 38 21.46 2.12 -12.70
C ASP A 38 20.21 1.77 -11.86
N ALA A 39 19.01 1.98 -12.42
CA ALA A 39 17.77 1.57 -11.76
C ALA A 39 17.69 0.05 -11.57
N LEU A 40 18.07 -0.69 -12.62
CA LEU A 40 18.16 -2.15 -12.58
C LEU A 40 19.25 -2.63 -11.62
N ALA A 41 20.39 -1.95 -11.55
CA ALA A 41 21.45 -2.28 -10.61
C ALA A 41 21.00 -2.07 -9.16
N PHE A 42 20.22 -1.02 -8.90
CA PHE A 42 19.61 -0.78 -7.60
C PHE A 42 18.63 -1.89 -7.21
N VAL A 43 17.69 -2.24 -8.10
CA VAL A 43 16.72 -3.33 -7.88
C VAL A 43 17.44 -4.68 -7.68
N ALA A 44 18.46 -4.98 -8.48
CA ALA A 44 19.27 -6.18 -8.33
C ALA A 44 20.00 -6.23 -6.98
N GLY A 45 20.51 -5.08 -6.51
CA GLY A 45 21.08 -4.96 -5.17
C GLY A 45 20.08 -5.31 -4.07
N LEU A 46 18.86 -4.76 -4.12
CA LEU A 46 17.80 -5.08 -3.17
C LEU A 46 17.45 -6.58 -3.20
N GLN A 47 17.24 -7.15 -4.39
CA GLN A 47 16.94 -8.58 -4.54
C GLN A 47 18.04 -9.44 -3.92
N ARG A 48 19.31 -9.19 -4.25
CA ARG A 48 20.45 -9.99 -3.76
C ARG A 48 20.59 -9.92 -2.24
N GLU A 49 20.36 -8.75 -1.66
CA GLU A 49 20.46 -8.53 -0.21
C GLU A 49 19.30 -9.19 0.54
N PHE A 50 18.05 -9.04 0.06
CA PHE A 50 16.86 -9.42 0.84
C PHE A 50 16.21 -10.75 0.45
N ARG A 51 16.53 -11.35 -0.72
CA ARG A 51 15.87 -12.59 -1.17
C ARG A 51 15.93 -13.74 -0.16
N GLY A 52 17.04 -13.87 0.56
CA GLY A 52 17.20 -14.92 1.58
C GLY A 52 16.24 -14.74 2.75
N ALA A 53 16.11 -13.51 3.25
CA ALA A 53 15.18 -13.18 4.33
C ALA A 53 13.72 -13.33 3.90
N VAL A 54 13.37 -12.93 2.67
CA VAL A 54 12.02 -13.10 2.12
C VAL A 54 11.67 -14.58 1.95
N ARG A 55 12.59 -15.39 1.39
CA ARG A 55 12.40 -16.85 1.26
C ARG A 55 12.13 -17.48 2.62
N TYR A 56 12.95 -17.15 3.62
CA TYR A 56 12.74 -17.59 4.99
C TYR A 56 11.38 -17.15 5.54
N ALA A 57 10.98 -15.89 5.38
CA ALA A 57 9.67 -15.42 5.83
C ALA A 57 8.50 -16.19 5.19
N MET A 58 8.56 -16.47 3.88
CA MET A 58 7.54 -17.27 3.19
C MET A 58 7.49 -18.73 3.69
N GLU A 59 8.63 -19.33 4.03
CA GLU A 59 8.67 -20.65 4.66
C GLU A 59 8.04 -20.63 6.07
N ARG A 60 8.27 -19.57 6.84
CA ARG A 60 7.69 -19.39 8.18
C ARG A 60 6.18 -19.22 8.12
N ARG A 61 5.63 -18.54 7.11
CA ARG A 61 4.17 -18.50 6.86
C ARG A 61 3.60 -19.91 6.67
N ARG A 62 4.25 -20.73 5.83
CA ARG A 62 3.82 -22.12 5.59
C ARG A 62 3.88 -22.96 6.86
N GLU A 63 4.89 -22.75 7.71
CA GLU A 63 5.00 -23.45 8.99
C GLU A 63 3.93 -23.03 9.99
N ALA A 64 3.71 -21.72 10.17
CA ALA A 64 2.63 -21.20 11.01
C ALA A 64 1.28 -21.78 10.58
N GLN A 65 1.01 -21.79 9.27
CA GLN A 65 -0.21 -22.36 8.75
C GLN A 65 -0.36 -23.86 9.02
N ARG A 66 0.71 -24.67 8.93
CA ARG A 66 0.64 -26.10 9.31
C ARG A 66 0.29 -26.29 10.78
N ARG A 67 0.76 -25.39 11.66
CA ARG A 67 0.40 -25.41 13.08
C ARG A 67 -1.07 -25.04 13.28
N TYR A 68 -1.55 -24.03 12.56
CA TYR A 68 -2.97 -23.68 12.57
C TYR A 68 -3.83 -24.83 12.09
N ASP A 69 -3.45 -25.50 11.01
CA ASP A 69 -4.17 -26.67 10.51
C ASP A 69 -4.19 -27.84 11.53
N ALA A 70 -3.20 -27.92 12.41
CA ALA A 70 -3.10 -28.91 13.48
C ALA A 70 -3.82 -28.51 14.78
N GLY A 71 -4.57 -27.40 14.78
CA GLY A 71 -5.39 -26.96 15.91
C GLY A 71 -4.79 -25.83 16.76
N GLU A 72 -3.59 -25.32 16.44
CA GLU A 72 -3.09 -24.10 17.08
C GLU A 72 -3.90 -22.88 16.64
N LEU A 73 -4.13 -21.92 17.54
CA LEU A 73 -4.78 -20.65 17.22
C LEU A 73 -3.74 -19.52 17.18
N PRO A 74 -3.89 -18.51 16.28
CA PRO A 74 -3.12 -17.29 16.36
C PRO A 74 -3.29 -16.60 17.72
N ARG A 75 -2.20 -16.07 18.28
CA ARG A 75 -2.17 -15.47 19.62
C ARG A 75 -1.06 -14.43 19.73
N PHE A 76 -1.11 -13.57 20.75
CA PHE A 76 -0.03 -12.65 21.05
C PHE A 76 1.19 -13.43 21.56
N ASP A 77 2.37 -13.18 20.99
CA ASP A 77 3.59 -13.88 21.40
C ASP A 77 4.03 -13.39 22.81
N PRO A 78 4.12 -14.27 23.83
CA PRO A 78 4.59 -13.86 25.16
C PRO A 78 6.04 -13.35 25.16
N SER A 79 6.88 -13.81 24.23
CA SER A 79 8.29 -13.42 24.15
C SER A 79 8.48 -11.95 23.74
N THR A 80 7.51 -11.35 23.04
CA THR A 80 7.53 -9.94 22.63
C THR A 80 6.67 -9.04 23.51
N ARG A 81 6.21 -9.53 24.66
CA ARG A 81 5.38 -8.76 25.62
C ARG A 81 6.01 -7.41 25.98
N PHE A 82 7.33 -7.36 26.13
CA PHE A 82 8.06 -6.13 26.44
C PHE A 82 7.92 -5.04 25.36
N VAL A 83 7.68 -5.41 24.10
CA VAL A 83 7.39 -4.44 23.02
C VAL A 83 6.00 -3.84 23.24
N ARG A 84 4.99 -4.67 23.49
CA ARG A 84 3.59 -4.22 23.68
C ARG A 84 3.42 -3.37 24.94
N GLU A 85 4.08 -3.74 26.02
CA GLU A 85 3.96 -3.05 27.31
C GLU A 85 4.94 -1.88 27.47
N GLY A 86 6.01 -1.85 26.68
CA GLY A 86 7.04 -0.80 26.76
C GLY A 86 6.54 0.59 26.33
N GLU A 87 7.17 1.61 26.89
CA GLU A 87 6.93 3.01 26.57
C GLU A 87 7.82 3.47 25.41
N TRP A 88 7.27 3.45 24.21
CA TRP A 88 7.90 3.91 22.98
C TRP A 88 6.84 4.36 21.97
N ALA A 89 7.27 5.18 21.02
CA ALA A 89 6.46 5.68 19.91
C ALA A 89 7.25 5.57 18.59
N CYS A 90 6.54 5.57 17.47
CA CYS A 90 7.17 5.72 16.15
C CYS A 90 7.69 7.15 15.96
N ALA A 91 8.46 7.34 14.89
CA ALA A 91 8.87 8.66 14.44
C ALA A 91 7.65 9.55 14.19
N PRO A 92 7.72 10.87 14.50
CA PRO A 92 6.60 11.77 14.31
C PRO A 92 6.08 11.77 12.87
N VAL A 93 4.75 11.83 12.73
CA VAL A 93 4.12 11.88 11.42
C VAL A 93 4.51 13.19 10.71
N PRO A 94 5.01 13.13 9.47
CA PRO A 94 5.36 14.32 8.73
C PRO A 94 4.19 15.31 8.54
N PRO A 95 4.43 16.63 8.60
CA PRO A 95 3.39 17.63 8.37
C PRO A 95 2.65 17.47 7.03
N ALA A 96 3.36 17.01 6.00
CA ALA A 96 2.80 16.82 4.66
C ALA A 96 1.69 15.75 4.60
N ILE A 97 1.65 14.84 5.57
CA ILE A 97 0.68 13.75 5.67
C ILE A 97 0.01 13.71 7.05
N ALA A 98 0.00 14.83 7.77
CA ALA A 98 -0.67 14.92 9.07
C ALA A 98 -2.19 14.79 8.92
N ASP A 99 -2.75 15.39 7.86
CA ASP A 99 -4.16 15.28 7.47
C ASP A 99 -4.31 14.23 6.37
N ARG A 100 -4.94 13.11 6.74
CA ARG A 100 -5.23 11.96 5.87
C ARG A 100 -6.71 11.59 5.90
N THR A 101 -7.57 12.55 6.23
CA THR A 101 -9.01 12.38 6.45
C THR A 101 -9.70 11.53 5.37
N VAL A 102 -9.38 11.76 4.10
CA VAL A 102 -9.84 10.93 2.98
C VAL A 102 -8.69 10.64 2.04
N GLU A 103 -8.49 9.35 1.76
CA GLU A 103 -7.58 8.88 0.72
C GLU A 103 -8.38 8.20 -0.40
N ILE A 104 -7.98 8.45 -1.65
CA ILE A 104 -8.50 7.71 -2.79
C ILE A 104 -7.52 6.61 -3.19
N THR A 105 -8.03 5.43 -3.52
CA THR A 105 -7.21 4.34 -4.05
C THR A 105 -7.51 4.11 -5.52
N GLY A 106 -6.51 3.74 -6.30
CA GLY A 106 -6.72 3.36 -7.69
C GLY A 106 -5.45 2.81 -8.33
N PRO A 107 -5.59 2.11 -9.47
CA PRO A 107 -4.46 1.51 -10.14
C PRO A 107 -3.46 2.56 -10.64
N ALA A 108 -2.17 2.20 -10.68
CA ALA A 108 -1.11 3.04 -11.22
C ALA A 108 -1.20 3.23 -12.76
N ASP A 109 -2.03 2.41 -13.43
CA ASP A 109 -2.41 2.54 -14.84
C ASP A 109 -3.89 2.15 -15.01
N PRO A 110 -4.70 2.84 -15.83
CA PRO A 110 -4.37 3.79 -16.89
C PRO A 110 -3.95 5.18 -16.41
N ARG A 111 -3.04 5.82 -17.15
CA ARG A 111 -2.54 7.20 -16.93
C ARG A 111 -3.60 8.25 -16.57
N LYS A 112 -4.77 8.20 -17.21
CA LYS A 112 -5.88 9.12 -16.93
C LYS A 112 -6.42 8.98 -15.50
N MET A 113 -6.44 7.76 -14.94
CA MET A 113 -6.90 7.52 -13.58
C MET A 113 -5.94 8.12 -12.55
N VAL A 114 -4.62 8.01 -12.77
CA VAL A 114 -3.60 8.66 -11.93
C VAL A 114 -3.86 10.17 -11.84
N ILE A 115 -4.09 10.84 -12.97
CA ILE A 115 -4.39 12.29 -13.01
C ILE A 115 -5.69 12.60 -12.25
N ASN A 116 -6.77 11.86 -12.54
CA ASN A 116 -8.06 12.11 -11.89
C ASN A 116 -8.02 11.86 -10.37
N ALA A 117 -7.26 10.87 -9.92
CA ALA A 117 -7.11 10.55 -8.50
C ALA A 117 -6.30 11.64 -7.77
N LEU A 118 -5.21 12.12 -8.36
CA LEU A 118 -4.43 13.24 -7.83
C LEU A 118 -5.26 14.54 -7.74
N ASN A 119 -6.14 14.77 -8.72
CA ASN A 119 -7.02 15.95 -8.76
C ASN A 119 -8.38 15.73 -8.04
N SER A 120 -8.55 14.62 -7.32
CA SER A 120 -9.87 14.22 -6.78
C SER A 120 -10.34 15.06 -5.58
N GLY A 121 -9.45 15.85 -4.98
CA GLY A 121 -9.69 16.55 -3.72
C GLY A 121 -9.50 15.69 -2.46
N ALA A 122 -9.07 14.44 -2.61
CA ALA A 122 -8.55 13.63 -1.49
C ALA A 122 -7.24 14.21 -0.94
N LYS A 123 -6.89 13.86 0.30
CA LYS A 123 -5.61 14.24 0.91
C LYS A 123 -4.46 13.39 0.38
N VAL A 124 -4.74 12.12 0.11
CA VAL A 124 -3.80 11.12 -0.40
C VAL A 124 -4.41 10.38 -1.58
N PHE A 125 -3.59 10.07 -2.57
CA PHE A 125 -3.86 9.08 -3.60
C PHE A 125 -2.91 7.90 -3.40
N MET A 126 -3.45 6.72 -3.11
CA MET A 126 -2.70 5.47 -3.16
C MET A 126 -2.73 4.91 -4.58
N ALA A 127 -1.62 5.07 -5.30
CA ALA A 127 -1.38 4.45 -6.60
C ALA A 127 -1.00 2.99 -6.40
N ASP A 128 -1.77 2.11 -7.02
CA ASP A 128 -1.74 0.69 -6.72
C ASP A 128 -1.11 -0.14 -7.84
N PHE A 129 -0.08 -0.92 -7.47
CA PHE A 129 0.49 -1.99 -8.28
C PHE A 129 0.01 -3.39 -7.84
N GLU A 130 -0.87 -3.43 -6.85
CA GLU A 130 -1.33 -4.65 -6.20
C GLU A 130 -2.76 -5.00 -6.63
N ASP A 131 -3.71 -5.18 -5.72
CA ASP A 131 -5.01 -5.80 -6.02
C ASP A 131 -5.88 -5.08 -7.05
N ALA A 132 -5.71 -3.76 -7.25
CA ALA A 132 -6.47 -3.01 -8.25
C ALA A 132 -5.83 -3.05 -9.65
N LEU A 133 -4.64 -3.64 -9.81
CA LEU A 133 -3.90 -3.68 -11.06
C LEU A 133 -3.58 -5.12 -11.48
N ALA A 134 -4.09 -5.55 -12.63
CA ALA A 134 -3.60 -6.78 -13.25
C ALA A 134 -2.09 -6.63 -13.57
N PRO A 135 -1.20 -7.47 -13.02
CA PRO A 135 0.24 -7.24 -13.07
C PRO A 135 0.86 -7.72 -14.40
N THR A 136 0.32 -7.26 -15.53
CA THR A 136 0.95 -7.45 -16.84
C THR A 136 2.21 -6.59 -16.93
N TRP A 137 3.17 -6.98 -17.77
CA TRP A 137 4.39 -6.20 -18.02
C TRP A 137 4.06 -4.76 -18.40
N GLU A 138 3.10 -4.58 -19.31
CA GLU A 138 2.66 -3.27 -19.78
C GLU A 138 2.07 -2.42 -18.66
N ASN A 139 1.18 -2.96 -17.84
CA ASN A 139 0.53 -2.22 -16.77
C ASN A 139 1.54 -1.76 -15.71
N LEU A 140 2.45 -2.65 -15.32
CA LEU A 140 3.48 -2.36 -14.33
C LEU A 140 4.45 -1.29 -14.84
N MET A 141 4.98 -1.44 -16.06
CA MET A 141 5.92 -0.46 -16.61
C MET A 141 5.27 0.88 -16.92
N ARG A 142 4.04 0.90 -17.49
CA ARG A 142 3.27 2.14 -17.67
C ARG A 142 2.96 2.81 -16.34
N GLY A 143 2.64 2.04 -15.31
CA GLY A 143 2.47 2.57 -13.96
C GLY A 143 3.72 3.31 -13.48
N GLN A 144 4.92 2.72 -13.64
CA GLN A 144 6.18 3.38 -13.28
C GLN A 144 6.40 4.68 -14.07
N VAL A 145 6.12 4.68 -15.38
CA VAL A 145 6.17 5.89 -16.22
C VAL A 145 5.20 6.96 -15.72
N ASN A 146 3.96 6.57 -15.44
CA ASN A 146 2.93 7.47 -14.94
C ASN A 146 3.35 8.12 -13.62
N LEU A 147 3.88 7.35 -12.68
CA LEU A 147 4.29 7.86 -11.38
C LEU A 147 5.53 8.75 -11.45
N ARG A 148 6.53 8.41 -12.28
CA ARG A 148 7.67 9.31 -12.55
C ARG A 148 7.20 10.66 -13.06
N ASP A 149 6.31 10.66 -14.06
CA ASP A 149 5.81 11.90 -14.66
C ASP A 149 4.90 12.67 -13.69
N ALA A 150 4.16 11.98 -12.82
CA ALA A 150 3.32 12.59 -11.79
C ALA A 150 4.18 13.30 -10.74
N VAL A 151 5.25 12.65 -10.26
CA VAL A 151 6.22 13.24 -9.32
C VAL A 151 6.93 14.44 -9.97
N ALA A 152 7.26 14.37 -11.26
CA ALA A 152 7.86 15.47 -12.00
C ALA A 152 6.87 16.62 -12.33
N GLY A 153 5.57 16.45 -12.08
CA GLY A 153 4.54 17.43 -12.43
C GLY A 153 4.24 17.54 -13.93
N THR A 154 4.73 16.60 -14.75
CA THR A 154 4.64 16.64 -16.22
C THR A 154 3.59 15.68 -16.80
N ILE A 155 2.99 14.83 -15.96
CA ILE A 155 1.96 13.89 -16.38
C ILE A 155 0.81 14.61 -17.09
N SER A 156 0.48 14.11 -18.28
CA SER A 156 -0.67 14.59 -19.04
C SER A 156 -1.26 13.48 -19.90
N PHE A 157 -2.54 13.57 -20.21
CA PHE A 157 -3.25 12.62 -21.06
C PHE A 157 -4.20 13.34 -22.01
N ARG A 158 -4.12 13.01 -23.31
CA ARG A 158 -5.05 13.52 -24.32
C ARG A 158 -6.07 12.43 -24.65
N ASP A 159 -7.33 12.70 -24.33
CA ASP A 159 -8.44 11.79 -24.58
C ASP A 159 -8.97 11.97 -26.00
N ALA A 160 -8.40 11.22 -26.95
CA ALA A 160 -8.82 11.25 -28.36
C ALA A 160 -10.31 10.90 -28.53
N ALA A 161 -10.84 10.01 -27.69
CA ALA A 161 -12.25 9.59 -27.73
C ALA A 161 -13.22 10.67 -27.24
N ARG A 162 -12.74 11.68 -26.52
CA ARG A 162 -13.54 12.82 -26.02
C ARG A 162 -13.11 14.14 -26.64
N GLY A 163 -13.01 14.17 -27.97
CA GLY A 163 -12.70 15.39 -28.72
C GLY A 163 -11.31 15.96 -28.45
N GLY A 164 -10.37 15.14 -27.97
CA GLY A 164 -8.99 15.56 -27.70
C GLY A 164 -8.80 16.36 -26.41
N ARG A 165 -9.74 16.27 -25.45
CA ARG A 165 -9.61 16.90 -24.12
C ARG A 165 -8.29 16.50 -23.46
N VAL A 166 -7.56 17.48 -22.94
CA VAL A 166 -6.29 17.27 -22.24
C VAL A 166 -6.53 17.30 -20.74
N TYR A 167 -6.02 16.28 -20.06
CA TYR A 167 -6.00 16.14 -18.60
C TYR A 167 -4.57 16.40 -18.12
N LYS A 168 -4.42 17.23 -17.08
CA LYS A 168 -3.17 17.59 -16.43
C LYS A 168 -3.41 17.70 -14.92
N LEU A 169 -2.34 17.74 -14.13
CA LEU A 169 -2.44 17.99 -12.70
C LEU A 169 -2.94 19.41 -12.43
N ASP A 170 -3.75 19.54 -11.38
CA ASP A 170 -4.10 20.83 -10.81
C ASP A 170 -2.93 21.41 -9.99
N GLU A 171 -3.00 22.68 -9.60
CA GLU A 171 -1.95 23.32 -8.79
C GLU A 171 -1.77 22.65 -7.41
N ARG A 172 -2.86 22.10 -6.86
CA ARG A 172 -2.87 21.37 -5.60
C ARG A 172 -3.42 19.99 -5.81
N THR A 173 -2.59 18.99 -5.57
CA THR A 173 -2.92 17.58 -5.74
C THR A 173 -2.84 16.82 -4.42
N ALA A 174 -3.50 15.66 -4.37
CA ALA A 174 -3.34 14.69 -3.30
C ALA A 174 -1.88 14.23 -3.18
N LYS A 175 -1.44 13.87 -1.97
CA LYS A 175 -0.12 13.24 -1.77
C LYS A 175 -0.10 11.84 -2.36
N LEU A 176 0.93 11.54 -3.14
CA LEU A 176 1.09 10.23 -3.76
C LEU A 176 1.66 9.24 -2.75
N PHE A 177 0.94 8.15 -2.53
CA PHE A 177 1.41 6.95 -1.83
C PHE A 177 1.46 5.82 -2.86
N VAL A 178 2.47 4.95 -2.78
CA VAL A 178 2.59 3.80 -3.68
C VAL A 178 2.35 2.51 -2.91
N ARG A 179 1.44 1.67 -3.41
CA ARG A 179 1.24 0.31 -2.91
C ARG A 179 1.93 -0.68 -3.86
N PRO A 180 3.13 -1.18 -3.55
CA PRO A 180 3.76 -2.25 -4.31
C PRO A 180 3.00 -3.57 -4.09
N ARG A 181 3.29 -4.56 -4.94
CA ARG A 181 2.81 -5.94 -4.75
C ARG A 181 3.18 -6.51 -3.37
N GLY A 182 2.50 -7.56 -2.92
CA GLY A 182 2.87 -8.29 -1.70
C GLY A 182 4.10 -9.20 -1.88
N TRP A 183 4.74 -9.61 -0.77
CA TRP A 183 5.96 -10.46 -0.76
C TRP A 183 5.86 -11.78 -1.54
N HIS A 184 4.65 -12.28 -1.77
CA HIS A 184 4.38 -13.57 -2.40
C HIS A 184 4.33 -13.50 -3.92
N LEU A 185 4.29 -12.30 -4.52
CA LEU A 185 4.16 -12.13 -5.97
C LEU A 185 5.53 -11.98 -6.63
N PRO A 186 5.84 -12.79 -7.65
CA PRO A 186 7.06 -12.61 -8.44
C PRO A 186 6.87 -11.55 -9.53
N GLU A 187 7.98 -11.00 -10.02
CA GLU A 187 8.07 -10.33 -11.31
C GLU A 187 8.75 -11.27 -12.31
N ALA A 188 7.95 -11.96 -13.12
CA ALA A 188 8.44 -12.97 -14.06
C ALA A 188 9.25 -12.37 -15.23
N HIS A 189 9.09 -11.08 -15.52
CA HIS A 189 9.76 -10.43 -16.64
C HIS A 189 11.14 -9.88 -16.28
N VAL A 190 11.51 -9.85 -15.00
CA VAL A 190 12.81 -9.39 -14.53
C VAL A 190 13.48 -10.55 -13.82
N LEU A 191 14.49 -11.15 -14.44
CA LEU A 191 15.30 -12.19 -13.82
C LEU A 191 16.56 -11.57 -13.22
N ILE A 192 16.88 -11.96 -11.99
CA ILE A 192 18.10 -11.55 -11.28
C ILE A 192 18.81 -12.81 -10.83
N ASP A 193 20.01 -13.01 -11.35
CA ASP A 193 20.81 -14.23 -11.20
C ASP A 193 20.04 -15.50 -11.63
N GLY A 194 19.20 -15.39 -12.66
CA GLY A 194 18.42 -16.49 -13.24
C GLY A 194 17.09 -16.80 -12.55
N GLU A 195 16.75 -16.14 -11.43
CA GLU A 195 15.46 -16.29 -10.74
C GLU A 195 14.55 -15.08 -10.96
N PRO A 196 13.22 -15.24 -11.07
CA PRO A 196 12.28 -14.12 -11.05
C PRO A 196 12.50 -13.21 -9.85
N ALA A 197 12.53 -11.90 -10.08
CA ALA A 197 12.64 -10.91 -9.02
C ALA A 197 11.40 -10.97 -8.10
N ILE A 198 11.56 -10.54 -6.85
CA ILE A 198 10.43 -10.35 -5.94
C ILE A 198 9.69 -9.09 -6.40
N GLY A 199 8.40 -9.22 -6.75
CA GLY A 199 7.64 -8.17 -7.44
C GLY A 199 7.62 -6.85 -6.68
N CYS A 200 7.47 -6.89 -5.35
CA CYS A 200 7.44 -5.68 -4.54
C CYS A 200 8.79 -4.93 -4.51
N LEU A 201 9.92 -5.63 -4.67
CA LEU A 201 11.24 -4.99 -4.76
C LEU A 201 11.44 -4.30 -6.11
N VAL A 202 10.82 -4.81 -7.18
CA VAL A 202 10.78 -4.14 -8.49
C VAL A 202 9.89 -2.90 -8.42
N ASP A 203 8.67 -3.04 -7.87
CA ASP A 203 7.71 -1.94 -7.78
C ASP A 203 8.25 -0.78 -6.93
N PHE A 204 8.70 -1.09 -5.70
CA PHE A 204 9.34 -0.14 -4.80
C PHE A 204 10.61 0.43 -5.42
N GLY A 205 11.48 -0.44 -5.93
CA GLY A 205 12.82 -0.07 -6.34
C GLY A 205 12.82 0.89 -7.52
N LEU A 206 12.00 0.63 -8.54
CA LEU A 206 11.86 1.52 -9.70
C LEU A 206 11.22 2.85 -9.30
N TYR A 207 10.12 2.84 -8.55
CA TYR A 207 9.46 4.07 -8.13
C TYR A 207 10.39 4.95 -7.29
N PHE A 208 11.03 4.36 -6.29
CA PHE A 208 11.97 5.07 -5.42
C PHE A 208 13.14 5.64 -6.22
N PHE A 209 13.77 4.81 -7.08
CA PHE A 209 14.92 5.23 -7.88
C PHE A 209 14.60 6.44 -8.78
N HIS A 210 13.43 6.46 -9.41
CA HIS A 210 13.04 7.57 -10.29
C HIS A 210 12.49 8.80 -9.58
N SER A 211 12.21 8.70 -8.27
CA SER A 211 11.54 9.76 -7.51
C SER A 211 12.39 10.36 -6.39
N HIS A 212 13.42 9.66 -5.90
CA HIS A 212 14.19 10.08 -4.72
C HIS A 212 14.90 11.43 -4.90
N ALA A 213 15.30 11.81 -6.12
CA ALA A 213 15.95 13.08 -6.37
C ALA A 213 15.01 14.27 -6.07
N ALA A 214 13.74 14.17 -6.46
CA ALA A 214 12.73 15.19 -6.16
C ALA A 214 12.49 15.30 -4.65
N PHE A 215 12.43 14.17 -3.94
CA PHE A 215 12.27 14.16 -2.49
C PHE A 215 13.51 14.72 -1.75
N ARG A 216 14.71 14.39 -2.22
CA ARG A 216 15.97 14.91 -1.66
C ARG A 216 16.09 16.42 -1.80
N ALA A 217 15.58 17.01 -2.90
CA ALA A 217 15.58 18.46 -3.09
C ALA A 217 14.82 19.21 -1.98
N GLY A 218 13.79 18.58 -1.41
CA GLY A 218 13.03 19.08 -0.25
C GLY A 218 13.67 18.82 1.13
N GLN A 219 14.90 18.31 1.18
CA GLN A 219 15.69 18.06 2.41
C GLN A 219 14.96 17.21 3.47
N GLY A 220 14.07 16.29 3.07
CA GLY A 220 13.43 15.38 4.04
C GLY A 220 12.55 16.07 5.09
N ALA A 221 12.18 17.35 4.91
CA ALA A 221 11.37 18.16 5.84
C ALA A 221 9.88 17.70 5.95
N GLY A 222 9.65 16.41 5.76
CA GLY A 222 8.36 15.74 5.77
C GLY A 222 7.81 15.35 4.40
N PHE A 223 8.59 15.53 3.33
CA PHE A 223 8.23 15.13 1.96
C PHE A 223 9.05 13.90 1.56
N GLY A 224 8.66 12.76 2.10
CA GLY A 224 9.25 11.46 1.78
C GLY A 224 8.54 10.76 0.62
N PRO A 225 9.16 9.75 -0.01
CA PRO A 225 8.38 8.77 -0.74
C PRO A 225 7.52 7.99 0.26
N PHE A 226 6.22 7.96 -0.01
CA PHE A 226 5.22 7.35 0.86
C PHE A 226 4.73 6.02 0.29
N PHE A 227 4.55 5.02 1.15
CA PHE A 227 4.17 3.68 0.74
C PHE A 227 2.99 3.12 1.54
N TYR A 228 2.28 2.19 0.91
CA TYR A 228 1.34 1.29 1.56
C TYR A 228 1.86 -0.15 1.45
N LEU A 229 1.97 -0.89 2.55
CA LEU A 229 2.56 -2.22 2.56
C LEU A 229 1.48 -3.31 2.77
N PRO A 230 1.17 -4.12 1.74
CA PRO A 230 0.05 -5.05 1.80
C PRO A 230 0.41 -6.42 2.36
N LYS A 231 -0.61 -7.12 2.87
CA LYS A 231 -0.66 -8.56 3.09
C LYS A 231 0.51 -9.17 3.87
N MET A 232 1.12 -8.41 4.78
CA MET A 232 2.09 -8.96 5.73
C MET A 232 1.37 -9.86 6.74
N GLU A 233 2.01 -10.96 7.14
CA GLU A 233 1.46 -11.90 8.14
C GLU A 233 2.23 -11.85 9.47
N HIS A 234 3.49 -11.37 9.46
CA HIS A 234 4.34 -11.38 10.65
C HIS A 234 5.24 -10.15 10.73
N SER A 235 5.58 -9.70 11.94
CA SER A 235 6.47 -8.54 12.17
C SER A 235 7.86 -8.69 11.55
N ARG A 236 8.37 -9.92 11.39
CA ARG A 236 9.62 -10.18 10.67
C ARG A 236 9.60 -9.69 9.22
N GLU A 237 8.44 -9.60 8.59
CA GLU A 237 8.29 -9.09 7.23
C GLU A 237 8.36 -7.55 7.21
N ALA A 238 7.86 -6.91 8.27
CA ALA A 238 8.04 -5.48 8.51
C ALA A 238 9.53 -5.14 8.72
N ARG A 239 10.28 -6.02 9.42
CA ARG A 239 11.75 -5.90 9.54
C ARG A 239 12.47 -5.95 8.19
N ILE A 240 12.02 -6.81 7.27
CA ILE A 240 12.59 -6.87 5.91
C ILE A 240 12.34 -5.54 5.19
N TRP A 241 11.11 -5.01 5.25
CA TRP A 241 10.81 -3.68 4.71
C TRP A 241 11.67 -2.57 5.32
N ASN A 242 11.86 -2.57 6.64
CA ASN A 242 12.75 -1.62 7.31
C ASN A 242 14.18 -1.70 6.73
N GLY A 243 14.71 -2.91 6.53
CA GLY A 243 16.02 -3.10 5.88
C GLY A 243 16.07 -2.56 4.45
N VAL A 244 15.02 -2.81 3.65
CA VAL A 244 14.88 -2.28 2.28
C VAL A 244 14.88 -0.75 2.30
N PHE A 245 14.15 -0.12 3.22
CA PHE A 245 14.10 1.33 3.37
C PHE A 245 15.43 1.92 3.79
N GLU A 246 16.08 1.38 4.83
CA GLU A 246 17.39 1.84 5.27
C GLU A 246 18.44 1.72 4.17
N ARG A 247 18.40 0.65 3.37
CA ARG A 247 19.28 0.49 2.19
C ARG A 247 19.01 1.58 1.15
N ALA A 248 17.74 1.81 0.82
CA ALA A 248 17.33 2.82 -0.16
C ALA A 248 17.70 4.24 0.28
N GLU A 249 17.48 4.59 1.54
CA GLU A 249 17.83 5.89 2.12
C GLU A 249 19.34 6.15 2.06
N ARG A 250 20.15 5.15 2.43
CA ARG A 250 21.62 5.22 2.33
C ARG A 250 22.08 5.46 0.89
N VAL A 251 21.50 4.75 -0.08
CA VAL A 251 21.88 4.89 -1.51
C VAL A 251 21.48 6.27 -2.04
N ALA A 252 20.31 6.79 -1.66
CA ALA A 252 19.84 8.10 -2.09
C ALA A 252 20.53 9.28 -1.37
N GLY A 253 21.20 9.02 -0.24
CA GLY A 253 21.80 10.04 0.62
C GLY A 253 20.74 10.92 1.28
N ILE A 254 19.62 10.31 1.70
CA ILE A 254 18.54 10.98 2.45
C ILE A 254 18.54 10.51 3.90
N GLU A 255 17.97 11.31 4.80
CA GLU A 255 17.94 11.02 6.23
C GLU A 255 17.15 9.73 6.53
N ARG A 256 17.58 8.98 7.55
CA ARG A 256 16.84 7.79 8.01
C ARG A 256 15.43 8.20 8.45
N GLY A 257 14.42 7.46 8.00
CA GLY A 257 13.04 7.82 8.24
C GLY A 257 12.52 8.90 7.28
N SER A 258 13.21 9.14 6.16
CA SER A 258 12.62 9.90 5.05
C SER A 258 11.52 9.08 4.38
N ILE A 259 11.72 7.77 4.23
CA ILE A 259 10.70 6.86 3.73
C ILE A 259 9.62 6.68 4.82
N ARG A 260 8.36 6.74 4.41
CA ARG A 260 7.21 6.61 5.31
C ARG A 260 6.22 5.60 4.76
N ALA A 261 5.75 4.67 5.59
CA ALA A 261 4.94 3.55 5.15
C ALA A 261 3.74 3.32 6.07
N THR A 262 2.56 3.14 5.49
CA THR A 262 1.36 2.66 6.20
C THR A 262 1.21 1.16 5.94
N VAL A 263 1.03 0.35 6.98
CA VAL A 263 0.85 -1.10 6.82
C VAL A 263 -0.64 -1.45 6.80
N LEU A 264 -1.07 -2.25 5.83
CA LEU A 264 -2.42 -2.82 5.86
C LEU A 264 -2.42 -4.03 6.80
N VAL A 265 -3.16 -3.96 7.91
CA VAL A 265 -3.33 -5.11 8.82
C VAL A 265 -4.47 -5.95 8.28
N GLU A 266 -4.30 -6.50 7.09
CA GLU A 266 -5.35 -7.18 6.33
C GLU A 266 -5.15 -8.71 6.32
N THR A 267 -4.39 -9.23 7.28
CA THR A 267 -4.27 -10.67 7.52
C THR A 267 -4.55 -10.98 8.98
N LEU A 268 -5.18 -12.12 9.23
CA LEU A 268 -5.48 -12.56 10.59
C LEU A 268 -4.21 -12.73 11.44
N PRO A 269 -3.09 -13.33 10.96
CA PRO A 269 -1.88 -13.40 11.77
C PRO A 269 -1.29 -12.02 12.15
N ALA A 270 -1.50 -10.99 11.33
CA ALA A 270 -0.95 -9.66 11.59
C ALA A 270 -1.67 -8.89 12.71
N VAL A 271 -2.96 -9.17 12.99
CA VAL A 271 -3.68 -8.46 14.07
C VAL A 271 -3.04 -8.73 15.44
N PHE A 272 -2.44 -9.90 15.63
CA PHE A 272 -1.74 -10.30 16.86
C PHE A 272 -0.30 -9.76 16.96
N GLN A 273 0.14 -8.98 15.97
CA GLN A 273 1.52 -8.50 15.86
C GLN A 273 1.60 -7.01 15.50
N MET A 274 0.51 -6.24 15.69
CA MET A 274 0.46 -4.83 15.27
C MET A 274 1.52 -3.97 15.96
N ASP A 275 1.73 -4.16 17.27
CA ASP A 275 2.75 -3.46 18.04
C ASP A 275 4.17 -3.82 17.54
N GLU A 276 4.42 -5.10 17.29
CA GLU A 276 5.70 -5.58 16.79
C GLU A 276 5.96 -5.10 15.35
N ILE A 277 4.94 -5.07 14.47
CA ILE A 277 5.04 -4.50 13.13
C ILE A 277 5.41 -3.02 13.20
N LEU A 278 4.74 -2.25 14.07
CA LEU A 278 5.06 -0.84 14.29
C LEU A 278 6.47 -0.66 14.86
N HIS A 279 6.90 -1.54 15.77
CA HIS A 279 8.22 -1.47 16.39
C HIS A 279 9.36 -1.72 15.39
N GLU A 280 9.18 -2.71 14.50
CA GLU A 280 10.14 -3.02 13.43
C GLU A 280 10.23 -1.91 12.38
N LEU A 281 9.14 -1.15 12.17
CA LEU A 281 9.07 -0.01 11.25
C LEU A 281 9.08 1.34 11.98
N ARG A 282 9.49 1.42 13.25
CA ARG A 282 9.24 2.62 14.08
C ARG A 282 9.80 3.90 13.49
N ASP A 283 10.91 3.82 12.76
CA ASP A 283 11.56 4.97 12.13
C ASP A 283 10.93 5.35 10.79
N HIS A 284 10.07 4.50 10.20
CA HIS A 284 9.44 4.67 8.88
C HIS A 284 7.91 4.56 8.93
N SER A 285 7.29 4.28 10.07
CA SER A 285 5.85 4.06 10.15
C SER A 285 5.07 5.36 10.00
N ALA A 286 4.03 5.30 9.16
CA ALA A 286 2.98 6.30 9.06
C ALA A 286 1.62 5.74 9.52
N GLY A 287 1.62 4.60 10.22
CA GLY A 287 0.41 4.01 10.79
C GLY A 287 0.01 2.67 10.20
N LEU A 288 -1.20 2.24 10.57
CA LEU A 288 -1.82 0.99 10.13
C LEU A 288 -3.17 1.28 9.48
N ASN A 289 -3.66 0.36 8.65
CA ASN A 289 -4.95 0.45 7.98
C ASN A 289 -5.83 -0.77 8.23
N CYS A 290 -7.13 -0.50 8.44
CA CYS A 290 -8.19 -1.51 8.51
C CYS A 290 -8.66 -1.97 7.13
N GLY A 291 -8.60 -3.28 6.86
CA GLY A 291 -9.17 -3.92 5.67
C GLY A 291 -10.37 -4.80 6.01
N ARG A 292 -11.31 -4.95 5.07
CA ARG A 292 -12.44 -5.91 5.21
C ARG A 292 -12.19 -7.19 4.43
N TRP A 293 -12.10 -7.10 3.10
CA TRP A 293 -12.14 -8.29 2.24
C TRP A 293 -10.90 -9.18 2.39
N ASP A 294 -9.70 -8.61 2.36
CA ASP A 294 -8.47 -9.38 2.59
C ASP A 294 -8.40 -9.95 4.01
N TYR A 295 -8.88 -9.20 5.01
CA TYR A 295 -8.87 -9.67 6.39
C TYR A 295 -9.77 -10.90 6.59
N ILE A 296 -11.02 -10.86 6.10
CA ILE A 296 -11.92 -12.02 6.19
C ILE A 296 -11.48 -13.17 5.27
N PHE A 297 -10.87 -12.87 4.13
CA PHE A 297 -10.22 -13.88 3.28
C PHE A 297 -9.10 -14.58 4.06
N SER A 298 -8.25 -13.81 4.73
CA SER A 298 -7.16 -14.32 5.56
C SER A 298 -7.69 -15.11 6.75
N TYR A 299 -8.78 -14.69 7.39
CA TYR A 299 -9.46 -15.45 8.44
C TYR A 299 -9.81 -16.86 7.94
N VAL A 300 -10.54 -16.95 6.82
CA VAL A 300 -10.94 -18.23 6.20
C VAL A 300 -9.71 -19.06 5.81
N LYS A 301 -8.68 -18.44 5.23
CA LYS A 301 -7.43 -19.13 4.85
C LYS A 301 -6.69 -19.71 6.06
N THR A 302 -6.64 -18.94 7.14
CA THR A 302 -5.95 -19.30 8.40
C THR A 302 -6.68 -20.44 9.09
N PHE A 303 -8.01 -20.37 9.16
CA PHE A 303 -8.86 -21.36 9.82
C PHE A 303 -9.44 -22.43 8.89
N ARG A 304 -8.86 -22.66 7.71
CA ARG A 304 -9.41 -23.60 6.71
C ARG A 304 -9.61 -25.04 7.21
N ALA A 305 -8.94 -25.43 8.29
CA ALA A 305 -9.02 -26.76 8.90
C ALA A 305 -9.88 -26.79 10.19
N HIS A 306 -10.49 -25.66 10.57
CA HIS A 306 -11.27 -25.49 11.79
C HIS A 306 -12.77 -25.49 11.45
N PRO A 307 -13.49 -26.63 11.60
CA PRO A 307 -14.89 -26.73 11.20
C PRO A 307 -15.85 -25.87 12.04
N ASP A 308 -15.39 -25.37 13.19
CA ASP A 308 -16.09 -24.47 14.11
C ASP A 308 -15.89 -22.97 13.80
N ARG A 309 -15.04 -22.62 12.82
CA ARG A 309 -14.70 -21.23 12.46
C ARG A 309 -15.20 -20.85 11.05
N LEU A 310 -16.42 -21.28 10.73
CA LEU A 310 -17.09 -20.95 9.47
C LEU A 310 -17.69 -19.55 9.52
N LEU A 311 -17.46 -18.76 8.46
CA LEU A 311 -18.11 -17.47 8.29
C LEU A 311 -19.40 -17.61 7.48
N PRO A 312 -20.44 -16.80 7.76
CA PRO A 312 -21.61 -16.71 6.89
C PRO A 312 -21.25 -16.04 5.57
N ASP A 313 -22.25 -15.84 4.71
CA ASP A 313 -22.09 -15.07 3.48
C ASP A 313 -21.35 -13.76 3.74
N ARG A 314 -20.29 -13.52 2.96
CA ARG A 314 -19.35 -12.42 3.16
C ARG A 314 -20.01 -11.02 3.25
N ALA A 315 -21.17 -10.84 2.61
CA ALA A 315 -21.95 -9.62 2.68
C ALA A 315 -22.44 -9.32 4.11
N LEU A 316 -22.75 -10.36 4.88
CA LEU A 316 -23.17 -10.32 6.29
C LEU A 316 -22.01 -10.17 7.27
N VAL A 317 -20.76 -10.28 6.82
CA VAL A 317 -19.55 -10.08 7.65
C VAL A 317 -19.07 -8.64 7.50
N GLY A 318 -19.79 -7.70 8.12
CA GLY A 318 -19.47 -6.27 8.13
C GLY A 318 -18.47 -5.86 9.22
N MET A 319 -18.15 -4.56 9.28
CA MET A 319 -17.23 -4.00 10.29
C MET A 319 -17.87 -3.84 11.68
N ALA A 320 -19.18 -4.06 11.83
CA ALA A 320 -19.90 -3.92 13.11
C ALA A 320 -19.91 -5.22 13.93
N GLN A 321 -19.58 -6.33 13.29
CA GLN A 321 -19.54 -7.69 13.83
C GLN A 321 -18.40 -7.77 14.84
N HIS A 322 -18.56 -8.60 15.89
CA HIS A 322 -17.70 -8.58 17.08
C HIS A 322 -16.22 -8.61 16.74
N PHE A 323 -15.72 -9.67 16.07
CA PHE A 323 -14.29 -9.74 15.73
C PHE A 323 -13.79 -8.61 14.82
N MET A 324 -14.60 -8.11 13.89
CA MET A 324 -14.21 -7.01 13.01
C MET A 324 -14.15 -5.68 13.75
N ARG A 325 -15.07 -5.46 14.69
CA ARG A 325 -15.08 -4.28 15.56
C ARG A 325 -13.91 -4.33 16.54
N SER A 326 -13.66 -5.48 17.16
CA SER A 326 -12.51 -5.71 18.05
C SER A 326 -11.19 -5.48 17.31
N TYR A 327 -11.05 -6.00 16.09
CA TYR A 327 -9.92 -5.70 15.21
C TYR A 327 -9.71 -4.19 14.98
N SER A 328 -10.76 -3.47 14.57
CA SER A 328 -10.70 -2.01 14.33
C SER A 328 -10.29 -1.24 15.60
N HIS A 329 -10.91 -1.57 16.72
CA HIS A 329 -10.63 -0.93 18.01
C HIS A 329 -9.20 -1.21 18.50
N LEU A 330 -8.70 -2.44 18.35
CA LEU A 330 -7.33 -2.79 18.72
C LEU A 330 -6.33 -2.04 17.85
N LEU A 331 -6.60 -1.92 16.55
CA LEU A 331 -5.74 -1.19 15.61
C LEU A 331 -5.66 0.29 16.00
N ILE A 332 -6.79 0.94 16.26
CA ILE A 332 -6.85 2.35 16.70
C ILE A 332 -6.03 2.55 17.97
N ARG A 333 -6.29 1.73 19.00
CA ARG A 333 -5.58 1.80 20.28
C ARG A 333 -4.07 1.62 20.10
N THR A 334 -3.65 0.66 19.29
CA THR A 334 -2.23 0.38 19.04
C THR A 334 -1.58 1.56 18.32
N CYS A 335 -2.17 2.04 17.23
CA CYS A 335 -1.65 3.18 16.46
C CYS A 335 -1.52 4.46 17.30
N HIS A 336 -2.57 4.83 18.02
CA HIS A 336 -2.59 6.07 18.82
C HIS A 336 -1.61 6.00 19.99
N ARG A 337 -1.46 4.84 20.64
CA ARG A 337 -0.40 4.61 21.64
C ARG A 337 0.99 4.85 21.06
N ARG A 338 1.21 4.47 19.79
CA ARG A 338 2.50 4.64 19.09
C ARG A 338 2.61 5.94 18.28
N ARG A 339 1.66 6.86 18.44
CA ARG A 339 1.63 8.20 17.81
C ARG A 339 1.62 8.19 16.28
N VAL A 340 0.90 7.25 15.68
CA VAL A 340 0.74 7.12 14.22
C VAL A 340 -0.72 6.97 13.83
N HIS A 341 -1.04 7.15 12.54
CA HIS A 341 -2.40 7.06 12.03
C HIS A 341 -3.02 5.66 12.16
N ALA A 342 -4.30 5.62 12.49
CA ALA A 342 -5.19 4.49 12.40
C ALA A 342 -6.19 4.73 11.26
N MET A 343 -5.94 4.13 10.09
CA MET A 343 -6.77 4.36 8.90
C MET A 343 -7.95 3.38 8.84
N GLY A 344 -9.13 3.89 8.48
CA GLY A 344 -10.35 3.14 8.25
C GLY A 344 -10.39 2.43 6.89
N GLY A 345 -11.50 1.74 6.62
CA GLY A 345 -11.64 0.87 5.46
C GLY A 345 -12.19 1.55 4.20
N MET A 346 -12.41 0.75 3.15
CA MET A 346 -12.84 1.21 1.83
C MET A 346 -14.36 1.48 1.75
N ALA A 347 -14.75 2.63 1.20
CA ALA A 347 -16.06 2.82 0.53
C ALA A 347 -15.92 2.63 -0.99
N ALA A 348 -16.46 1.52 -1.49
CA ALA A 348 -16.31 1.10 -2.89
C ALA A 348 -17.54 1.36 -3.77
N GLN A 349 -18.57 2.01 -3.24
CA GLN A 349 -19.80 2.30 -3.96
C GLN A 349 -19.53 3.19 -5.18
N ILE A 350 -20.03 2.79 -6.35
CA ILE A 350 -19.95 3.62 -7.56
C ILE A 350 -21.22 4.47 -7.62
N PRO A 351 -21.11 5.82 -7.72
CA PRO A 351 -22.28 6.68 -7.84
C PRO A 351 -23.18 6.30 -9.02
N ILE A 352 -24.49 6.27 -8.78
CA ILE A 352 -25.51 5.87 -9.75
C ILE A 352 -25.99 7.13 -10.49
N LYS A 353 -25.51 7.34 -11.71
CA LYS A 353 -25.75 8.59 -12.45
C LYS A 353 -27.20 8.80 -12.88
N ASP A 354 -27.87 7.71 -13.24
CA ASP A 354 -29.19 7.76 -13.86
C ASP A 354 -30.34 7.57 -12.86
N ASP A 355 -30.03 7.47 -11.56
CA ASP A 355 -31.01 7.34 -10.47
C ASP A 355 -30.55 8.12 -9.23
N ALA A 356 -31.06 9.33 -9.10
CA ALA A 356 -30.69 10.23 -7.99
C ALA A 356 -31.12 9.68 -6.62
N ALA A 357 -32.26 8.99 -6.54
CA ALA A 357 -32.78 8.47 -5.27
C ALA A 357 -31.95 7.27 -4.79
N ALA A 358 -31.63 6.34 -5.69
CA ALA A 358 -30.75 5.22 -5.38
C ALA A 358 -29.32 5.70 -5.05
N ASN A 359 -28.84 6.73 -5.74
CA ASN A 359 -27.53 7.32 -5.45
C ASN A 359 -27.48 7.94 -4.04
N GLU A 360 -28.50 8.71 -3.66
CA GLU A 360 -28.54 9.32 -2.31
C GLU A 360 -28.64 8.25 -1.22
N ALA A 361 -29.46 7.21 -1.41
CA ALA A 361 -29.52 6.09 -0.48
C ALA A 361 -28.17 5.37 -0.31
N ALA A 362 -27.41 5.20 -1.40
CA ALA A 362 -26.07 4.63 -1.35
C ALA A 362 -25.06 5.55 -0.65
N LEU A 363 -25.13 6.86 -0.88
CA LEU A 363 -24.31 7.85 -0.18
C LEU A 363 -24.61 7.89 1.32
N GLU A 364 -25.87 7.72 1.72
CA GLU A 364 -26.24 7.72 3.13
C GLU A 364 -25.69 6.49 3.88
N LEU A 365 -25.63 5.33 3.22
CA LEU A 365 -24.91 4.16 3.75
C LEU A 365 -23.42 4.45 3.91
N VAL A 366 -22.79 5.14 2.94
CA VAL A 366 -21.39 5.57 3.06
C VAL A 366 -21.23 6.53 4.24
N ARG A 367 -22.09 7.54 4.40
CA ARG A 367 -22.02 8.49 5.52
C ARG A 367 -22.14 7.76 6.86
N GLY A 368 -23.09 6.84 7.00
CA GLY A 368 -23.27 6.03 8.21
C GLY A 368 -22.04 5.19 8.55
N ASP A 369 -21.46 4.53 7.55
CA ASP A 369 -20.24 3.73 7.73
C ASP A 369 -19.02 4.56 8.12
N LYS A 370 -18.85 5.74 7.50
CA LYS A 370 -17.75 6.66 7.80
C LYS A 370 -17.93 7.37 9.13
N LEU A 371 -19.17 7.62 9.53
CA LEU A 371 -19.48 8.16 10.85
C LEU A 371 -19.13 7.15 11.94
N ARG A 372 -19.37 5.85 11.72
CA ARG A 372 -18.92 4.78 12.63
C ARG A 372 -17.40 4.79 12.76
N GLU A 373 -16.67 4.84 11.65
CA GLU A 373 -15.19 4.82 11.65
C GLU A 373 -14.60 6.03 12.40
N VAL A 374 -15.02 7.25 12.06
CA VAL A 374 -14.47 8.45 12.69
C VAL A 374 -14.82 8.53 14.18
N ARG A 375 -16.04 8.10 14.57
CA ARG A 375 -16.43 8.02 15.99
C ARG A 375 -15.66 6.97 16.78
N ALA A 376 -15.22 5.89 16.13
CA ALA A 376 -14.39 4.88 16.80
C ALA A 376 -12.96 5.39 17.07
N GLY A 377 -12.51 6.39 16.32
CA GLY A 377 -11.19 7.01 16.46
C GLY A 377 -10.29 6.89 15.23
N HIS A 378 -10.80 6.45 14.07
CA HIS A 378 -9.99 6.44 12.84
C HIS A 378 -9.58 7.86 12.41
N ASP A 379 -8.33 8.04 12.01
CA ASP A 379 -7.78 9.33 11.60
C ASP A 379 -8.15 9.74 10.17
N GLY A 380 -8.57 8.75 9.38
CA GLY A 380 -8.96 8.93 7.99
C GLY A 380 -9.53 7.63 7.42
N THR A 381 -9.94 7.67 6.15
CA THR A 381 -10.62 6.54 5.50
C THR A 381 -10.38 6.49 3.99
N TRP A 382 -10.84 5.42 3.36
CA TRP A 382 -10.67 5.17 1.93
C TRP A 382 -11.93 5.34 1.09
N ALA A 383 -11.73 5.83 -0.13
CA ALA A 383 -12.71 5.91 -1.20
C ALA A 383 -12.17 5.28 -2.50
N ALA A 384 -13.01 4.56 -3.24
CA ALA A 384 -12.64 4.00 -4.55
C ALA A 384 -13.00 4.94 -5.73
N HIS A 385 -13.85 5.95 -5.49
CA HIS A 385 -14.37 6.80 -6.55
C HIS A 385 -14.39 8.28 -6.12
N PRO A 386 -13.95 9.23 -6.98
CA PRO A 386 -13.90 10.65 -6.63
C PRO A 386 -15.24 11.23 -6.17
N GLY A 387 -16.35 10.74 -6.71
CA GLY A 387 -17.70 11.19 -6.33
C GLY A 387 -18.11 10.88 -4.89
N LEU A 388 -17.40 10.01 -4.17
CA LEU A 388 -17.67 9.74 -2.75
C LEU A 388 -16.96 10.71 -1.81
N ILE A 389 -15.88 11.35 -2.29
CA ILE A 389 -15.00 12.18 -1.45
C ILE A 389 -15.78 13.31 -0.75
N PRO A 390 -16.69 14.06 -1.39
CA PRO A 390 -17.42 15.13 -0.70
C PRO A 390 -18.21 14.64 0.52
N ALA A 391 -18.97 13.55 0.39
CA ALA A 391 -19.77 13.00 1.48
C ALA A 391 -18.90 12.45 2.62
N ILE A 392 -17.76 11.84 2.29
CA ILE A 392 -16.83 11.33 3.29
C ILE A 392 -16.15 12.49 4.04
N ARG A 393 -15.72 13.53 3.31
CA ARG A 393 -15.08 14.72 3.89
C ARG A 393 -16.03 15.43 4.83
N GLU A 394 -17.30 15.60 4.46
CA GLU A 394 -18.33 16.19 5.32
C GLU A 394 -18.38 15.48 6.70
N VAL A 395 -18.40 14.15 6.69
CA VAL A 395 -18.46 13.34 7.92
C VAL A 395 -17.17 13.44 8.74
N PHE A 396 -16.01 13.27 8.12
CA PHE A 396 -14.72 13.29 8.83
C PHE A 396 -14.34 14.69 9.31
N GLU A 397 -14.38 15.69 8.44
CA GLU A 397 -14.02 17.07 8.78
C GLU A 397 -15.00 17.66 9.81
N GLY A 398 -16.29 17.31 9.70
CA GLY A 398 -17.31 17.70 10.67
C GLY A 398 -17.07 17.11 12.07
N HIS A 399 -16.68 15.84 12.16
CA HIS A 399 -16.37 15.19 13.45
C HIS A 399 -15.06 15.71 14.07
N LEU A 400 -14.01 15.89 13.25
CA LEU A 400 -12.69 16.31 13.72
C LEU A 400 -12.62 17.79 14.13
N GLY A 401 -13.61 18.60 13.74
CA GLY A 401 -13.69 20.01 14.16
C GLY A 401 -12.46 20.83 13.75
N GLY A 402 -11.91 20.56 12.57
CA GLY A 402 -10.72 21.24 12.04
C GLY A 402 -9.37 20.65 12.49
N LYS A 403 -9.35 19.61 13.32
CA LYS A 403 -8.12 18.85 13.60
C LYS A 403 -7.72 18.00 12.38
N PRO A 404 -6.41 17.85 12.10
CA PRO A 404 -5.94 17.05 10.95
C PRO A 404 -6.12 15.55 11.17
N ASN A 405 -6.19 15.10 12.42
CA ASN A 405 -6.32 13.71 12.84
C ASN A 405 -6.75 13.67 14.32
N GLN A 406 -6.84 12.47 14.88
CA GLN A 406 -7.20 12.21 16.28
C GLN A 406 -6.22 11.24 16.95
N ILE A 407 -4.95 11.26 16.53
CA ILE A 407 -3.83 10.47 17.11
C ILE A 407 -3.67 10.77 18.60
N ASP A 408 -3.91 12.01 19.02
CA ASP A 408 -3.81 12.46 20.41
C ASP A 408 -5.08 12.19 21.23
N ALA A 409 -6.13 11.62 20.63
CA ALA A 409 -7.33 11.24 21.35
C ALA A 409 -7.06 9.99 22.21
N ALA A 410 -7.67 9.94 23.39
CA ALA A 410 -7.65 8.72 24.18
C ALA A 410 -8.49 7.65 23.48
N ALA A 411 -7.88 6.51 23.13
CA ALA A 411 -8.59 5.38 22.55
C ALA A 411 -9.62 4.83 23.56
N PRO A 412 -10.93 4.90 23.28
CA PRO A 412 -11.98 4.64 24.28
C PRO A 412 -12.40 3.17 24.24
N VAL A 413 -11.55 2.22 24.66
CA VAL A 413 -11.92 0.79 24.62
C VAL A 413 -11.28 -0.03 25.74
N ASP A 414 -12.07 -0.97 26.27
CA ASP A 414 -11.64 -2.05 27.17
C ASP A 414 -10.51 -2.91 26.56
N ALA A 415 -9.93 -3.79 27.38
CA ALA A 415 -8.92 -4.73 26.91
C ALA A 415 -9.54 -5.73 25.92
N ILE A 416 -9.02 -5.75 24.69
CA ILE A 416 -9.40 -6.71 23.65
C ILE A 416 -8.56 -7.97 23.85
N THR A 417 -9.23 -9.11 23.94
CA THR A 417 -8.60 -10.42 24.14
C THR A 417 -8.29 -11.09 22.80
N GLU A 418 -7.55 -12.20 22.85
CA GLU A 418 -7.28 -13.01 21.65
C GLU A 418 -8.57 -13.60 21.08
N GLU A 419 -9.50 -14.01 21.95
CA GLU A 419 -10.77 -14.61 21.55
C GLU A 419 -11.67 -13.60 20.84
N ASP A 420 -11.67 -12.34 21.30
CA ASP A 420 -12.41 -11.25 20.67
C ASP A 420 -12.01 -11.01 19.21
N LEU A 421 -10.81 -11.43 18.79
CA LEU A 421 -10.31 -11.26 17.43
C LEU A 421 -10.66 -12.43 16.50
N ILE A 422 -11.19 -13.53 17.06
CA ILE A 422 -11.44 -14.77 16.32
C ILE A 422 -12.88 -15.29 16.44
N GLN A 423 -13.74 -14.66 17.24
CA GLN A 423 -15.17 -15.02 17.44
C GLN A 423 -16.18 -14.13 16.73
#